data_AF-A0A447JGV8-F1
#
_entry.id   AF-A0A447JGV8-F1
#
_cell.length_a   1.000
_cell.length_b   1.000
_cell.length_c   1.000
_cell.angle_alpha   90.00
_cell.angle_beta   90.00
_cell.angle_gamma   90.00
#
_symmetry.space_group_name_H-M   'P 1'
#
loop_
_entity.id
_entity.type
_entity.pdbx_description
1 polymer ?
#
loop_
_entity_poly.entity_id
_entity_poly.type
_entity_poly.pdbx_seq_one_letter_code
_entity_poly.pdbx_strand_id
1 'polypeptide(L)'
;MLPKANRIPYAMTVHGDTRIDNYYWLRDDTRSQPEVLDYLHQENEYGRKVMSSQQALQDRILKEIIDRIPPREVFRSVCEKWLSLPLYL
;
A
#
# COMPACT_ATOMS: atom_id res chain seq x y z
N MET A 1 -11.27 -20.23 0.93
CA MET A 1 -11.64 -20.10 2.36
C MET A 1 -10.77 -19.00 2.94
N LEU A 2 -11.14 -18.38 4.07
CA LEU A 2 -10.30 -17.35 4.69
C LEU A 2 -8.99 -18.02 5.16
N PRO A 3 -7.80 -17.58 4.68
CA PRO A 3 -6.53 -18.07 5.19
C PRO A 3 -6.39 -17.76 6.68
N LYS A 4 -5.67 -18.62 7.40
CA LYS A 4 -5.50 -18.51 8.85
C LYS A 4 -4.02 -18.51 9.17
N ALA A 5 -3.52 -17.41 9.74
CA ALA A 5 -2.17 -17.32 10.22
C ALA A 5 -1.91 -18.33 11.35
N ASN A 6 -0.76 -18.99 11.28
CA ASN A 6 -0.25 -19.80 12.38
C ASN A 6 -0.04 -18.94 13.62
N ARG A 7 -0.30 -19.53 14.80
CA ARG A 7 -0.05 -18.90 16.09
C ARG A 7 1.23 -19.47 16.67
N ILE A 8 2.31 -18.70 16.59
CA ILE A 8 3.63 -19.05 17.12
C ILE A 8 3.93 -18.05 18.24
N PRO A 9 3.82 -18.44 19.52
CA PRO A 9 4.01 -17.51 20.62
C PRO A 9 5.45 -16.99 20.65
N TYR A 10 5.59 -15.67 20.53
CA TYR A 10 6.86 -14.97 20.65
C TYR A 10 6.79 -13.97 21.80
N ALA A 11 7.62 -14.14 22.82
CA ALA A 11 7.70 -13.21 23.94
C ALA A 11 8.57 -12.01 23.56
N MET A 12 8.03 -10.81 23.75
CA MET A 12 8.74 -9.55 23.53
C MET A 12 8.68 -8.71 24.79
N THR A 13 9.85 -8.29 25.27
CA THR A 13 9.98 -7.41 26.45
C THR A 13 10.40 -6.02 26.00
N VAL A 14 9.59 -5.02 26.33
CA VAL A 14 9.85 -3.61 26.00
C VAL A 14 9.47 -2.75 27.20
N HIS A 15 10.36 -1.84 27.59
CA HIS A 15 10.17 -0.94 28.75
C HIS A 15 9.81 -1.65 30.08
N GLY A 16 10.32 -2.87 30.29
CA GLY A 16 10.07 -3.65 31.50
C GLY A 16 8.80 -4.52 31.46
N ASP A 17 7.96 -4.36 30.44
CA ASP A 17 6.76 -5.17 30.25
C ASP A 17 6.98 -6.27 29.22
N THR A 18 6.54 -7.49 29.54
CA THR A 18 6.59 -8.65 28.63
C THR A 18 5.20 -8.95 28.08
N ARG A 19 5.11 -9.03 26.75
CA ARG A 19 3.90 -9.43 26.02
C ARG A 19 4.20 -10.61 25.09
N ILE A 20 3.20 -11.45 24.86
CA ILE A 20 3.29 -12.54 23.89
C ILE A 20 2.58 -12.10 22.61
N ASP A 21 3.33 -12.02 21.52
CA ASP A 21 2.82 -11.83 20.17
C ASP A 21 2.82 -13.17 19.44
N ASN A 22 1.63 -13.69 19.12
CA ASN A 22 1.49 -14.97 18.43
C ASN A 22 1.77 -14.89 16.92
N TYR A 23 1.93 -13.69 16.38
CA TYR A 23 2.05 -13.44 14.94
C TYR A 23 3.36 -12.74 14.57
N TYR A 24 4.31 -12.67 15.51
CA TYR A 24 5.60 -12.03 15.28
C TYR A 24 6.37 -12.63 14.08
N TRP A 25 6.16 -13.91 13.78
CA TRP A 25 6.76 -14.62 12.65
C TRP A 25 6.41 -14.04 11.27
N LEU A 26 5.32 -13.26 11.15
CA LEU A 26 4.99 -12.54 9.91
C LEU A 26 5.93 -11.37 9.63
N ARG A 27 6.67 -10.92 10.65
CA ARG A 27 7.69 -9.90 10.46
C ARG A 27 8.93 -10.52 9.85
N ASP A 28 9.20 -10.15 8.60
CA ASP A 28 10.42 -10.51 7.90
C ASP A 28 11.09 -9.27 7.28
N ASP A 29 12.19 -8.82 7.89
CA ASP A 29 12.89 -7.61 7.44
C ASP A 29 13.59 -7.83 6.08
N THR A 30 13.97 -9.07 5.73
CA THR A 30 14.56 -9.42 4.42
C THR A 30 13.53 -9.61 3.31
N ARG A 31 12.24 -9.76 3.66
CA ARG A 31 11.11 -9.94 2.74
C ARG A 31 11.26 -11.12 1.78
N SER A 32 11.82 -12.21 2.27
CA SER A 32 12.19 -13.40 1.50
C SER A 32 11.82 -14.72 2.15
N GLN A 33 11.35 -14.71 3.41
CA GLN A 33 10.96 -15.92 4.12
C GLN A 33 9.80 -16.62 3.41
N PRO A 34 9.97 -17.88 2.96
CA PRO A 34 8.96 -18.57 2.17
C PRO A 34 7.62 -18.74 2.91
N GLU A 35 7.64 -19.00 4.22
CA GLU A 35 6.42 -19.19 5.01
C GLU A 35 5.56 -17.91 5.09
N VAL A 36 6.22 -16.75 5.20
CA VAL A 36 5.54 -15.45 5.19
C VAL A 36 4.97 -15.17 3.81
N LEU A 37 5.76 -15.39 2.76
CA LEU A 37 5.32 -15.16 1.38
C LEU A 37 4.14 -16.07 1.00
N ASP A 38 4.20 -17.35 1.36
CA ASP A 38 3.11 -18.29 1.10
C ASP A 38 1.80 -17.83 1.75
N TYR A 39 1.85 -17.42 3.03
CA TYR A 39 0.68 -16.87 3.71
C TYR A 39 0.15 -15.60 3.02
N LEU A 40 1.03 -14.68 2.63
CA LEU A 40 0.64 -13.46 1.90
C LEU A 40 0.03 -13.78 0.53
N HIS A 41 0.51 -14.81 -0.17
CA HIS A 41 -0.09 -15.26 -1.43
C HIS A 41 -1.50 -15.80 -1.23
N GLN A 42 -1.73 -16.58 -0.16
CA GLN A 42 -3.07 -17.06 0.20
C GLN A 42 -4.02 -15.90 0.53
N GLU A 43 -3.57 -14.90 1.30
CA GLU A 43 -4.34 -13.68 1.59
C GLU A 43 -4.69 -12.90 0.32
N ASN A 44 -3.72 -12.72 -0.58
CA ASN A 44 -3.95 -12.03 -1.85
C ASN A 44 -4.94 -12.77 -2.75
N GLU A 45 -4.87 -14.10 -2.79
CA GLU A 45 -5.83 -14.91 -3.56
C GLU A 45 -7.24 -14.79 -2.97
N TYR A 46 -7.36 -14.87 -1.65
CA TYR A 46 -8.63 -14.66 -0.97
C TYR A 46 -9.20 -13.27 -1.27
N GLY A 47 -8.39 -12.22 -1.18
CA GLY A 47 -8.76 -10.84 -1.52
C GLY A 47 -9.28 -10.73 -2.96
N ARG A 48 -8.54 -11.28 -3.94
CA ARG A 48 -8.98 -11.33 -5.34
C ARG A 48 -10.33 -12.05 -5.49
N LYS A 49 -10.50 -13.18 -4.81
CA LYS A 49 -11.74 -13.95 -4.89
C LYS A 49 -12.94 -13.17 -4.34
N VAL A 50 -12.79 -12.51 -3.19
CA VAL A 50 -13.85 -11.70 -2.58
C VAL A 50 -14.18 -10.48 -3.45
N MET A 51 -13.17 -9.83 -4.02
CA MET A 51 -13.35 -8.63 -4.85
C MET A 51 -13.77 -8.91 -6.29
N SER A 52 -13.76 -10.18 -6.73
CA SER A 52 -14.03 -10.57 -8.12
C SER A 52 -15.34 -10.01 -8.70
N SER A 53 -16.40 -9.94 -7.89
CA SER A 53 -17.71 -9.38 -8.30
C SER A 53 -17.68 -7.88 -8.62
N GLN A 54 -16.66 -7.16 -8.15
CA GLN A 54 -16.53 -5.71 -8.28
C GLN A 54 -15.59 -5.30 -9.42
N GLN A 55 -15.06 -6.25 -10.21
CA GLN A 55 -14.05 -5.96 -11.24
C GLN A 55 -14.51 -4.86 -12.21
N ALA A 56 -15.75 -4.93 -12.70
CA ALA A 56 -16.28 -3.92 -13.63
C ALA A 56 -16.34 -2.50 -13.03
N LEU A 57 -16.57 -2.39 -11.71
CA LEU A 57 -16.55 -1.11 -11.02
C LEU A 57 -15.10 -0.60 -10.85
N GLN A 58 -14.17 -1.49 -10.51
CA GLN A 58 -12.75 -1.16 -10.39
C GLN A 58 -12.19 -0.64 -11.71
N ASP A 59 -12.50 -1.31 -12.82
CA ASP A 59 -12.03 -0.92 -14.17
C ASP A 59 -12.56 0.46 -14.56
N ARG A 60 -13.83 0.75 -14.24
CA ARG A 60 -14.43 2.07 -14.48
C ARG A 60 -13.72 3.15 -13.67
N ILE A 61 -13.55 2.94 -12.37
CA ILE A 61 -12.93 3.93 -11.48
C ILE A 61 -11.46 4.14 -11.88
N LEU A 62 -10.73 3.07 -12.21
CA LEU A 62 -9.35 3.16 -12.69
C LEU A 62 -9.27 4.04 -13.95
N LYS A 63 -10.17 3.82 -14.91
CA LYS A 63 -10.26 4.64 -16.11
C LYS A 63 -10.54 6.10 -15.77
N GLU A 64 -11.50 6.37 -14.89
CA GLU A 64 -11.82 7.74 -14.47
C GLU A 64 -10.63 8.45 -13.79
N ILE A 65 -9.83 7.73 -12.98
CA ILE A 65 -8.63 8.28 -12.35
C ILE A 65 -7.59 8.63 -13.42
N ILE A 66 -7.31 7.71 -14.35
CA ILE A 66 -6.34 7.94 -15.44
C ILE A 66 -6.76 9.13 -16.31
N ASP A 67 -8.04 9.20 -16.69
CA ASP A 67 -8.57 10.26 -17.54
C ASP A 67 -8.48 11.66 -16.87
N ARG A 68 -8.36 11.72 -15.53
CA ARG A 68 -8.20 12.97 -14.76
C ARG A 68 -6.75 13.40 -14.57
N ILE A 69 -5.76 12.53 -14.84
CA ILE A 69 -4.35 12.85 -14.68
C ILE A 69 -3.89 13.64 -15.92
N PRO A 70 -3.35 14.86 -15.77
CA PRO A 70 -2.83 15.60 -16.91
C PRO A 70 -1.60 14.90 -17.49
N PRO A 71 -1.43 14.86 -18.82
CA PRO A 71 -0.30 14.19 -19.47
C PRO A 71 1.07 14.80 -19.12
N ARG A 72 1.08 16.03 -18.61
CA ARG A 72 2.26 16.68 -18.05
C ARG A 72 1.86 17.45 -16.80
N GLU A 73 2.42 17.08 -15.67
CA GLU A 73 2.39 17.90 -14.47
C GLU A 73 3.39 19.04 -14.64
N VAL A 74 2.90 20.28 -14.58
CA VAL A 74 3.79 21.44 -14.50
C VAL A 74 4.01 21.69 -13.01
N PHE A 75 5.16 21.25 -12.48
CA PHE A 75 5.68 21.80 -11.24
C PHE A 75 5.91 23.28 -11.48
N ARG A 76 4.92 24.11 -11.17
CA ARG A 76 5.11 25.55 -11.28
C ARG A 76 6.11 25.93 -10.21
N SER A 77 7.35 26.15 -10.63
CA SER A 77 8.23 27.12 -9.99
C SER A 77 7.42 28.41 -9.93
N VAL A 78 6.88 28.73 -8.75
CA VAL A 78 6.14 29.95 -8.48
C VAL A 78 6.99 31.19 -8.82
N CYS A 79 8.32 31.05 -8.97
CA CYS A 79 9.25 32.11 -9.34
C CYS A 79 9.16 32.61 -10.79
N GLU A 80 8.72 31.83 -11.78
CA GLU A 80 8.83 32.27 -13.19
C GLU A 80 7.74 33.27 -13.62
N LYS A 81 6.63 33.32 -12.89
CA LYS A 81 5.52 34.25 -13.21
C LYS A 81 5.71 35.68 -12.71
N TRP A 82 6.59 35.91 -11.75
CA TRP A 82 6.89 37.26 -11.26
C TRP A 82 8.00 37.96 -12.07
N LEU A 83 8.75 37.23 -12.91
CA LEU A 83 9.85 37.77 -13.71
C LEU A 83 9.45 38.22 -15.13
N SER A 84 8.18 38.09 -15.51
CA SER A 84 7.68 38.42 -16.86
C SER A 84 6.56 39.47 -16.89
N LEU A 85 6.26 40.14 -15.78
CA LEU A 85 5.41 41.33 -15.80
C LEU A 85 6.24 42.51 -16.33
N PRO A 86 5.87 43.12 -17.47
CA PRO A 86 6.47 44.38 -17.87
C PRO A 86 6.05 45.41 -16.83
N LEU A 87 7.03 45.95 -16.09
CA LEU A 87 6.82 47.09 -15.22
C LEU A 87 6.20 48.21 -16.08
N TYR A 88 4.96 48.54 -15.81
CA TYR A 88 4.37 49.78 -16.31
C TYR A 88 5.10 50.92 -15.59
N LEU A 89 5.81 51.74 -16.39
CA LEU A 89 6.55 52.99 -16.07
C LEU A 89 7.94 52.81 -15.41
#